data_AF-A0A7J6NJF9-F1
#
_entry.id   AF-A0A7J6NJF9-F1
#
_cell.length_a   1.000
_cell.length_b   1.000
_cell.length_c   1.000
_cell.angle_alpha   90.00
_cell.angle_beta   90.00
_cell.angle_gamma   90.00
#
_symmetry.space_group_name_H-M   'P 1'
#
loop_
_entity.id
_entity.type
_entity.pdbx_description
1 polymer ?
#
loop_
_entity_poly.entity_id
_entity_poly.type
_entity_poly.pdbx_seq_one_letter_code
_entity_poly.pdbx_strand_id
1 'polypeptide(L)'
;MPARDELKYQSELIQTAHAMCTPGKGLLAADESTGTIKKRFDAAGIENTEEHRAAYRSLLFTAPDAGKYISGAILFEETLFQKNAEGVPMVDLLKKQGIIPGIKVDKGLVQLAGTDGETATQGLDGLAERCQKYYEQGARFAKWRTVVKIDEAKQ
;
A
#
# COMPACT_ATOMS: atom_id res chain seq x y z
N MET A 1 -16.76 0.89 -27.12
CA MET A 1 -16.19 1.53 -25.92
C MET A 1 -17.25 2.47 -25.38
N PRO A 2 -17.60 2.43 -24.09
CA PRO A 2 -18.53 3.40 -23.52
C PRO A 2 -17.99 4.82 -23.75
N ALA A 3 -18.89 5.78 -23.95
CA ALA A 3 -18.55 7.19 -24.08
C ALA A 3 -17.77 7.65 -22.82
N ARG A 4 -16.91 8.67 -22.97
CA ARG A 4 -16.11 9.23 -21.87
C ARG A 4 -16.97 9.84 -20.74
N ASP A 5 -18.26 10.01 -20.99
CA ASP A 5 -19.20 10.57 -20.04
C ASP A 5 -19.78 9.46 -19.15
N GLU A 6 -19.48 9.57 -17.86
CA GLU A 6 -19.89 8.72 -16.72
C GLU A 6 -19.01 7.50 -16.39
N LEU A 7 -17.71 7.74 -16.18
CA LEU A 7 -16.94 6.86 -15.31
C LEU A 7 -17.51 6.91 -13.88
N LYS A 8 -18.18 5.84 -13.44
CA LYS A 8 -18.86 5.69 -12.12
C LYS A 8 -18.12 6.33 -10.93
N TYR A 9 -16.80 6.19 -10.88
CA TYR A 9 -15.97 6.64 -9.75
C TYR A 9 -15.18 7.94 -10.01
N GLN A 10 -15.40 8.64 -11.13
CA GLN A 10 -14.56 9.77 -11.54
C GLN A 10 -14.46 10.86 -10.47
N SER A 11 -15.59 11.35 -9.97
CA SER A 11 -15.61 12.41 -8.95
C SER A 11 -14.95 11.96 -7.66
N GLU A 12 -15.17 10.72 -7.22
CA GLU A 12 -14.56 10.15 -6.02
C GLU A 12 -13.04 9.97 -6.16
N LEU A 13 -12.57 9.54 -7.33
CA LEU A 13 -11.13 9.42 -7.62
C LEU A 13 -10.44 10.78 -7.55
N ILE A 14 -11.05 11.82 -8.14
CA ILE A 14 -10.52 13.20 -8.08
C ILE A 14 -10.48 13.70 -6.64
N GLN A 15 -11.56 13.52 -5.87
CA GLN A 15 -11.62 13.94 -4.47
C GLN A 15 -10.57 13.23 -3.61
N THR A 16 -10.42 11.92 -3.79
CA THR A 16 -9.41 11.12 -3.07
C THR A 16 -8.00 11.59 -3.41
N ALA A 17 -7.69 11.81 -4.70
CA ALA A 17 -6.38 12.30 -5.13
C ALA A 17 -6.06 13.67 -4.54
N HIS A 18 -7.02 14.61 -4.52
CA HIS A 18 -6.83 15.91 -3.86
C HIS A 18 -6.60 15.76 -2.36
N ALA A 19 -7.36 14.92 -1.67
CA ALA A 19 -7.21 14.69 -0.24
C ALA A 19 -5.83 14.08 0.10
N MET A 20 -5.34 13.13 -0.72
CA MET A 20 -4.00 12.56 -0.61
C MET A 20 -2.90 13.63 -0.78
N CYS A 21 -3.10 14.61 -1.64
CA CYS A 21 -2.13 15.67 -1.96
C CYS A 21 -2.34 16.97 -1.16
N THR A 22 -2.95 16.89 0.03
CA THR A 22 -3.14 18.05 0.91
C THR A 22 -1.78 18.70 1.27
N PRO A 23 -1.59 20.02 1.08
CA PRO A 23 -0.35 20.71 1.45
C PRO A 23 0.04 20.47 2.92
N GLY A 24 1.33 20.18 3.15
CA GLY A 24 1.85 19.86 4.48
C GLY A 24 1.58 18.43 4.96
N LYS A 25 0.94 17.59 4.14
CA LYS A 25 0.77 16.15 4.41
C LYS A 25 1.50 15.29 3.38
N GLY A 26 1.73 14.03 3.72
CA GLY A 26 2.33 13.02 2.86
C GLY A 26 1.75 11.62 3.06
N LEU A 27 2.34 10.65 2.35
CA LEU A 27 1.95 9.25 2.43
C LEU A 27 2.92 8.47 3.33
N LEU A 28 2.37 7.62 4.21
CA LEU A 28 3.14 6.59 4.89
C LEU A 28 3.14 5.32 4.03
N ALA A 29 4.32 4.88 3.59
CA ALA A 29 4.48 3.59 2.91
C ALA A 29 4.74 2.48 3.94
N ALA A 30 3.69 1.78 4.37
CA ALA A 30 3.73 0.66 5.32
C ALA A 30 3.34 -0.67 4.64
N ASP A 31 3.68 -0.81 3.35
CA ASP A 31 3.30 -1.91 2.46
C ASP A 31 4.40 -2.96 2.28
N GLU A 32 5.29 -3.10 3.27
CA GLU A 32 6.28 -4.16 3.24
C GLU A 32 5.62 -5.54 3.19
N SER A 33 5.94 -6.31 2.16
CA SER A 33 5.60 -7.73 2.10
C SER A 33 6.22 -8.49 3.27
N THR A 34 5.73 -9.70 3.56
CA THR A 34 6.23 -10.56 4.63
C THR A 34 7.76 -10.75 4.60
N GLY A 35 8.34 -10.91 3.40
CA GLY A 35 9.79 -11.00 3.24
C GLY A 35 10.54 -9.66 3.39
N THR A 36 9.90 -8.54 3.08
CA THR A 36 10.50 -7.20 3.23
C THR A 36 10.51 -6.77 4.70
N ILE A 37 9.39 -6.95 5.41
CA ILE A 37 9.29 -6.63 6.85
C ILE A 37 10.19 -7.54 7.68
N LYS A 38 10.38 -8.80 7.28
CA LYS A 38 11.37 -9.70 7.88
C LYS A 38 12.74 -9.05 7.99
N LYS A 39 13.25 -8.45 6.90
CA LYS A 39 14.56 -7.80 6.90
C LYS A 39 14.65 -6.65 7.91
N ARG A 40 13.56 -5.90 8.10
CA ARG A 40 13.49 -4.82 9.10
C ARG A 40 13.50 -5.38 10.52
N PHE A 41 12.73 -6.44 10.77
CA PHE A 41 12.63 -7.10 12.07
C PHE A 41 13.92 -7.82 12.45
N ASP A 42 14.56 -8.52 11.51
CA ASP A 42 15.85 -9.17 11.71
C ASP A 42 16.93 -8.16 12.15
N ALA A 43 16.96 -6.97 11.52
CA ALA A 43 17.88 -5.90 11.90
C ALA A 43 17.63 -5.33 13.31
N ALA A 44 16.43 -5.52 13.85
CA ALA A 44 16.02 -5.10 15.19
C ALA A 44 15.99 -6.26 16.21
N GLY A 45 16.36 -7.48 15.82
CA GLY A 45 16.29 -8.66 16.69
C GLY A 45 14.87 -9.11 17.04
N ILE A 46 13.88 -8.80 16.18
CA ILE A 46 12.47 -9.13 16.39
C ILE A 46 12.11 -10.35 15.52
N GLU A 47 11.37 -11.31 16.08
CA GLU A 47 10.86 -12.45 15.30
C GLU A 47 9.74 -12.01 14.33
N ASN A 48 9.74 -12.51 13.10
CA ASN A 48 8.71 -12.17 12.10
C ASN A 48 7.43 -13.02 12.22
N THR A 49 6.67 -12.82 13.29
CA THR A 49 5.34 -13.40 13.50
C THR A 49 4.24 -12.46 13.00
N GLU A 50 3.04 -13.01 12.74
CA GLU A 50 1.86 -12.21 12.35
C GLU A 50 1.45 -11.22 13.45
N GLU A 51 1.52 -11.65 14.72
CA GLU A 51 1.29 -10.81 15.89
C GLU A 51 2.26 -9.62 15.96
N HIS A 52 3.57 -9.84 15.79
CA HIS A 52 4.54 -8.75 15.79
C HIS A 52 4.32 -7.79 14.61
N ARG A 53 3.93 -8.32 13.44
CA ARG A 53 3.57 -7.51 12.28
C ARG A 53 2.31 -6.67 12.53
N ALA A 54 1.32 -7.21 13.23
CA ALA A 54 0.13 -6.49 13.67
C ALA A 54 0.48 -5.39 14.68
N ALA A 55 1.24 -5.73 15.72
CA ALA A 55 1.68 -4.81 16.76
C ALA A 55 2.46 -3.63 16.18
N TYR A 56 3.42 -3.90 15.28
CA TYR A 56 4.19 -2.87 14.60
C TYR A 56 3.31 -1.91 13.77
N ARG A 57 2.33 -2.45 13.03
CA ARG A 57 1.43 -1.62 12.20
C ARG A 57 0.45 -0.84 13.06
N SER A 58 -0.06 -1.46 14.13
CA SER A 58 -0.90 -0.77 15.11
C SER A 58 -0.16 0.39 15.77
N LEU A 59 1.11 0.20 16.15
CA LEU A 59 1.97 1.27 16.67
C LEU A 59 2.05 2.46 15.70
N LEU A 60 2.20 2.22 14.40
CA LEU A 60 2.23 3.28 13.39
C LEU A 60 0.86 3.98 13.26
N PHE A 61 -0.24 3.23 13.21
CA PHE A 61 -1.58 3.75 12.93
C PHE A 61 -2.28 4.35 14.15
N THR A 62 -1.75 4.11 15.35
CA THR A 62 -2.24 4.69 16.61
C THR A 62 -1.35 5.81 17.12
N ALA A 63 -0.24 6.12 16.43
CA ALA A 63 0.62 7.25 16.74
C ALA A 63 -0.23 8.54 16.87
N PRO A 64 -0.22 9.22 18.03
CA PRO A 64 -1.04 10.40 18.24
C PRO A 64 -0.77 11.47 17.19
N ASP A 65 -1.84 12.12 16.72
CA ASP A 65 -1.77 13.22 15.76
C ASP A 65 -1.15 12.88 14.39
N ALA A 66 -0.94 11.60 14.05
CA ALA A 66 -0.36 11.21 12.77
C ALA A 66 -1.15 11.79 11.58
N GLY A 67 -2.48 11.85 11.69
CA GLY A 67 -3.37 12.45 10.69
C GLY A 67 -3.13 13.94 10.40
N LYS A 68 -2.39 14.67 11.24
CA LYS A 68 -1.97 16.05 10.94
C LYS A 68 -0.97 16.12 9.79
N TYR A 69 -0.15 15.08 9.61
CA TYR A 69 0.95 15.03 8.65
C TYR A 69 0.79 13.92 7.61
N ILE A 70 -0.02 12.91 7.88
CA ILE A 70 -0.25 11.78 6.97
C ILE A 70 -1.64 11.89 6.38
N SER A 71 -1.73 11.95 5.05
CA SER A 71 -2.99 11.97 4.31
C SER A 71 -3.44 10.57 3.89
N GLY A 72 -2.50 9.65 3.69
CA GLY A 72 -2.79 8.26 3.32
C GLY A 72 -1.69 7.30 3.77
N ALA A 73 -2.07 6.04 3.96
CA ALA A 73 -1.14 4.97 4.30
C ALA A 73 -1.28 3.80 3.32
N ILE A 74 -0.18 3.41 2.67
CA ILE A 74 -0.14 2.26 1.77
C ILE A 74 0.07 1.01 2.61
N LEU A 75 -0.81 0.03 2.45
CA LEU A 75 -0.82 -1.20 3.21
C LEU A 75 -0.39 -2.40 2.36
N PHE A 76 0.11 -3.43 3.03
CA PHE A 76 0.18 -4.78 2.47
C PHE A 76 -1.17 -5.50 2.68
N GLU A 77 -1.48 -6.48 1.83
CA GLU A 77 -2.77 -7.18 1.86
C GLU A 77 -3.08 -7.80 3.22
N GLU A 78 -2.08 -8.42 3.87
CA GLU A 78 -2.22 -8.93 5.25
C GLU A 78 -2.77 -7.84 6.18
N THR A 79 -2.14 -6.67 6.21
CA THR A 79 -2.50 -5.55 7.09
C THR A 79 -3.88 -4.96 6.77
N LEU A 80 -4.30 -4.94 5.51
CA LEU A 80 -5.62 -4.43 5.11
C LEU A 80 -6.79 -5.22 5.75
N PHE A 81 -6.59 -6.53 5.92
CA PHE A 81 -7.57 -7.45 6.53
C PHE A 81 -7.22 -7.79 8.00
N GLN A 82 -6.12 -7.26 8.53
CA GLN A 82 -5.66 -7.53 9.88
C GLN A 82 -6.42 -6.72 10.93
N LYS A 83 -6.39 -7.22 12.17
CA LYS A 83 -6.83 -6.51 13.37
C LYS A 83 -5.64 -6.32 14.31
N ASN A 84 -5.67 -5.29 15.14
CA ASN A 84 -4.71 -5.16 16.24
C ASN A 84 -5.05 -6.12 17.40
N ALA A 85 -4.24 -6.09 18.45
CA ALA A 85 -4.41 -6.94 19.64
C ALA A 85 -5.75 -6.72 20.35
N GLU A 86 -6.32 -5.52 20.24
CA GLU A 86 -7.64 -5.17 20.77
C GLU A 86 -8.80 -5.57 19.85
N GLY A 87 -8.53 -6.22 18.71
CA GLY A 87 -9.54 -6.67 17.75
C GLY A 87 -10.09 -5.59 16.82
N VAL A 88 -9.50 -4.40 16.81
CA VAL A 88 -9.86 -3.28 15.94
C VAL A 88 -9.24 -3.46 14.55
N PRO A 89 -10.02 -3.38 13.46
CA PRO A 89 -9.48 -3.43 12.11
C PRO A 89 -8.46 -2.32 11.86
N MET A 90 -7.33 -2.65 11.20
CA MET A 90 -6.28 -1.66 10.91
C MET A 90 -6.79 -0.47 10.09
N VAL A 91 -7.72 -0.72 9.17
CA VAL A 91 -8.39 0.31 8.36
C VAL A 91 -9.15 1.32 9.22
N ASP A 92 -9.72 0.89 10.34
CA ASP A 92 -10.50 1.77 11.22
C ASP A 92 -9.59 2.64 12.09
N LEU A 93 -8.39 2.14 12.45
CA LEU A 93 -7.35 2.95 13.10
C LEU A 93 -6.94 4.14 12.21
N LEU A 94 -6.73 3.89 10.92
CA LEU A 94 -6.40 4.94 9.94
C LEU A 94 -7.55 5.94 9.78
N LYS A 95 -8.78 5.44 9.57
CA LYS A 95 -9.97 6.29 9.40
C LYS A 95 -10.23 7.18 10.62
N LYS A 96 -10.00 6.68 11.83
CA LYS A 96 -10.13 7.47 13.07
C LYS A 96 -9.20 8.69 13.09
N GLN A 97 -8.06 8.62 12.42
CA GLN A 97 -7.12 9.73 12.27
C GLN A 97 -7.33 10.55 11.00
N GLY A 98 -8.34 10.23 10.16
CA GLY A 98 -8.54 10.86 8.86
C GLY A 98 -7.47 10.49 7.83
N ILE A 99 -6.80 9.35 8.00
CA ILE A 99 -5.80 8.83 7.07
C ILE A 99 -6.49 7.89 6.07
N ILE A 100 -6.30 8.13 4.78
CA ILE A 100 -6.91 7.34 3.71
C ILE A 100 -6.18 5.99 3.61
N PRO A 101 -6.87 4.84 3.67
CA PRO A 101 -6.23 3.55 3.42
C PRO A 101 -5.91 3.36 1.93
N GLY A 102 -4.71 2.90 1.64
CA GLY A 102 -4.25 2.50 0.31
C GLY A 102 -3.68 1.09 0.32
N ILE A 103 -3.56 0.49 -0.87
CA ILE A 103 -3.16 -0.91 -0.99
C ILE A 103 -2.08 -1.12 -2.06
N LYS A 104 -1.05 -1.88 -1.74
CA LYS A 104 -0.11 -2.41 -2.74
C LYS A 104 -0.80 -3.53 -3.52
N VAL A 105 -0.83 -3.40 -4.86
CA VAL A 105 -1.54 -4.36 -5.73
C VAL A 105 -0.62 -5.15 -6.67
N ASP A 106 0.65 -4.75 -6.79
CA ASP A 106 1.67 -5.48 -7.55
C ASP A 106 2.05 -6.80 -6.86
N LYS A 107 2.33 -7.84 -7.66
CA LYS A 107 2.80 -9.16 -7.22
C LYS A 107 4.33 -9.28 -7.26
N GLY A 108 5.04 -8.15 -7.27
CA GLY A 108 6.50 -8.12 -7.28
C GLY A 108 7.13 -8.18 -8.67
N LEU A 109 8.46 -8.28 -8.65
CA LEU A 109 9.31 -8.21 -9.82
C LEU A 109 9.66 -9.60 -10.34
N VAL A 110 9.71 -9.75 -11.65
CA VAL A 110 10.28 -10.92 -12.34
C VAL A 110 11.34 -10.45 -13.32
N GLN A 111 12.35 -11.27 -13.57
CA GLN A 111 13.37 -10.97 -14.56
C GLN A 111 12.72 -10.91 -15.95
N LEU A 112 13.03 -9.86 -16.70
CA LEU A 112 12.58 -9.72 -18.08
C LEU A 112 13.49 -10.55 -18.98
N ALA A 113 12.93 -11.58 -19.61
CA ALA A 113 13.68 -12.49 -20.46
C ALA A 113 14.34 -11.74 -21.63
N GLY A 114 15.59 -12.09 -21.95
CA GLY A 114 16.35 -11.43 -23.00
C GLY A 114 17.01 -10.11 -22.59
N THR A 115 16.97 -9.75 -21.29
CA THR A 115 17.65 -8.56 -20.77
C THR A 115 18.74 -8.93 -19.76
N ASP A 116 19.68 -8.01 -19.55
CA ASP A 116 20.74 -8.14 -18.54
C ASP A 116 20.25 -7.71 -17.15
N GLY A 117 19.36 -8.53 -16.61
CA GLY A 117 18.85 -8.37 -15.25
C GLY A 117 17.84 -7.24 -15.08
N GLU A 118 17.22 -6.74 -16.15
CA GLU A 118 16.04 -5.88 -16.02
C GLU A 118 14.84 -6.67 -15.50
N THR A 119 13.84 -5.95 -15.01
CA THR A 119 12.67 -6.57 -14.36
C THR A 119 11.36 -6.03 -14.87
N ALA A 120 10.39 -6.91 -15.09
CA ALA A 120 8.98 -6.55 -15.22
C ALA A 120 8.27 -6.69 -13.87
N THR A 121 7.18 -5.96 -13.69
CA THR A 121 6.32 -6.12 -12.51
C THR A 121 5.07 -6.92 -12.88
N GLN A 122 4.72 -7.91 -12.07
CA GLN A 122 3.54 -8.75 -12.28
C GLN A 122 2.35 -8.32 -11.43
N GLY A 123 1.15 -8.80 -11.78
CA GLY A 123 -0.05 -8.62 -10.96
C GLY A 123 -1.33 -8.28 -11.72
N LEU A 124 -1.30 -8.16 -13.05
CA LEU A 124 -2.48 -7.79 -13.84
C LEU A 124 -3.57 -8.87 -13.78
N ASP A 125 -3.19 -10.15 -13.74
CA ASP A 125 -4.12 -11.26 -13.64
C ASP A 125 -4.93 -11.18 -12.33
N GLY A 126 -6.26 -11.09 -12.47
CA GLY A 126 -7.21 -10.94 -11.37
C GLY A 126 -7.14 -9.59 -10.66
N LEU A 127 -6.52 -8.55 -11.26
CA LEU A 127 -6.35 -7.25 -10.61
C LEU A 127 -7.70 -6.55 -10.36
N ALA A 128 -8.62 -6.63 -11.31
CA ALA A 128 -9.92 -5.97 -11.20
C ALA A 128 -10.73 -6.50 -10.01
N GLU A 129 -10.79 -7.82 -9.84
CA GLU A 129 -11.48 -8.50 -8.75
C GLU A 129 -10.84 -8.18 -7.39
N ARG A 130 -9.49 -8.11 -7.34
CA ARG A 130 -8.79 -7.70 -6.13
C ARG A 130 -9.08 -6.25 -5.77
N CYS A 131 -9.05 -5.33 -6.74
CA CYS A 131 -9.38 -3.93 -6.52
C CYS A 131 -10.80 -3.74 -5.97
N GLN A 132 -11.80 -4.51 -6.47
CA GLN A 132 -13.16 -4.49 -5.93
C GLN A 132 -13.18 -4.89 -4.44
N LYS A 133 -12.54 -6.00 -4.08
CA LYS A 133 -12.43 -6.47 -2.69
C LYS A 133 -11.72 -5.46 -1.78
N TYR A 134 -10.63 -4.86 -2.26
CA TYR A 134 -9.90 -3.86 -1.47
C TYR A 134 -10.71 -2.58 -1.28
N TYR A 135 -11.47 -2.17 -2.30
CA TYR A 135 -12.36 -1.03 -2.21
C TYR A 135 -13.47 -1.27 -1.16
N GLU A 136 -14.08 -2.46 -1.16
CA GLU A 136 -15.05 -2.90 -0.15
C GLU A 136 -14.45 -2.89 1.27
N GLN A 137 -13.20 -3.36 1.40
CA GLN A 137 -12.47 -3.35 2.67
C GLN A 137 -12.06 -1.93 3.14
N GLY A 138 -12.16 -0.93 2.28
CA GLY A 138 -11.97 0.48 2.62
C GLY A 138 -10.75 1.15 2.00
N ALA A 139 -9.98 0.47 1.14
CA ALA A 139 -8.94 1.11 0.36
C ALA A 139 -9.56 2.10 -0.65
N ARG A 140 -8.89 3.25 -0.85
CA ARG A 140 -9.32 4.27 -1.82
C ARG A 140 -8.27 4.66 -2.85
N PHE A 141 -7.05 4.17 -2.68
CA PHE A 141 -6.00 4.28 -3.68
C PHE A 141 -5.14 3.02 -3.71
N ALA A 142 -4.43 2.83 -4.81
CA ALA A 142 -3.57 1.68 -5.02
C ALA A 142 -2.13 2.12 -5.35
N LYS A 143 -1.17 1.23 -5.09
CA LYS A 143 0.24 1.42 -5.42
C LYS A 143 0.76 0.22 -6.22
N TRP A 144 1.49 0.51 -7.28
CA TRP A 144 2.18 -0.45 -8.13
C TRP A 144 3.63 -0.02 -8.29
N ARG A 145 4.60 -0.88 -7.93
CA ARG A 145 6.03 -0.56 -8.00
C ARG A 145 6.71 -1.22 -9.20
N THR A 146 7.31 -0.42 -10.07
CA THR A 146 8.24 -0.86 -11.12
C THR A 146 9.67 -0.42 -10.79
N VAL A 147 10.68 -1.12 -11.32
CA VAL A 147 12.09 -0.78 -11.13
C VAL A 147 12.78 -0.66 -12.48
N VAL A 148 13.55 0.40 -12.63
CA VAL A 148 14.49 0.63 -13.74
C VAL A 148 15.89 0.72 -13.14
N LYS A 149 16.87 0.12 -13.81
CA LYS A 149 18.28 0.16 -13.40
C LYS A 149 19.04 1.12 -14.29
N ILE A 150 19.89 1.94 -13.69
CA ILE A 150 20.79 2.84 -14.42
C ILE A 150 22.19 2.25 -14.28
N ASP A 151 22.83 1.96 -15.40
CA ASP A 151 24.19 1.43 -15.47
C ASP A 151 24.90 2.00 -16.70
N GLU A 152 25.80 2.96 -16.48
CA GLU A 152 26.53 3.64 -17.56
C GLU A 152 27.58 2.72 -18.23
N ALA A 153 28.03 1.67 -17.55
CA ALA A 153 29.06 0.76 -18.08
C ALA A 153 28.50 -0.25 -19.10
N LYS A 154 27.17 -0.29 -19.29
CA LYS A 154 26.46 -1.20 -20.19
C LYS A 154 25.93 -0.51 -21.46
N GLN A 155 26.48 0.65 -21.83
CA GLN A 155 26.19 1.34 -23.11
C GLN A 155 26.72 0.60 -24.33
#